data_AF-A0A847EKE4-F1
#
_entry.id   AF-A0A847EKE4-F1
#
_cell.length_a   1.000
_cell.length_b   1.000
_cell.length_c   1.000
_cell.angle_alpha   90.00
_cell.angle_beta   90.00
_cell.angle_gamma   90.00
#
_symmetry.space_group_name_H-M   'P 1'
#
loop_
_entity.id
_entity.type
_entity.pdbx_description
1 polymer ?
#
loop_
_entity_poly.entity_id
_entity_poly.type
_entity_poly.pdbx_seq_one_letter_code
_entity_poly.pdbx_strand_id
1 'polypeptide(L)'
;MATIEKRGIPSVFIIYEDQDCCFEEASRLNGIPYLRRVLCSRTIPGPEDIERWIDDLVMSLVKPLSDKEKAGGKWEEPDKRVLFEGSLEDAEEFYNQTMMVPSLGNVPFSVYSDGLPVRVPTEERVAKMLKGTSHKP
;
A
#
# COMPACT_ATOMS: atom_id res chain seq x y z
N MET A 1 12.78 -9.69 4.19
CA MET A 1 11.63 -10.56 3.85
C MET A 1 11.94 -11.51 2.69
N ALA A 2 12.58 -11.06 1.61
CA ALA A 2 12.79 -11.85 0.39
C ALA A 2 13.88 -12.98 0.42
N THR A 3 14.55 -13.25 1.54
CA THR A 3 15.71 -14.16 1.56
C THR A 3 15.36 -15.63 1.83
N ILE A 4 14.23 -15.91 2.50
CA ILE A 4 13.86 -17.28 2.91
C ILE A 4 13.13 -18.01 1.76
N GLU A 5 12.16 -17.36 1.12
CA GLU A 5 11.45 -17.99 -0.01
C GLU A 5 12.29 -18.06 -1.29
N LYS A 6 13.21 -17.11 -1.50
CA LYS A 6 14.21 -17.24 -2.58
C LYS A 6 15.10 -18.48 -2.43
N ARG A 7 15.18 -19.06 -1.23
CA ARG A 7 15.89 -20.32 -0.96
C ARG A 7 14.98 -21.54 -1.12
N GLY A 8 13.74 -21.37 -1.57
CA GLY A 8 12.76 -22.45 -1.75
C GLY A 8 12.23 -23.04 -0.45
N ILE A 9 12.41 -22.36 0.67
CA ILE A 9 11.93 -22.80 1.99
C ILE A 9 10.51 -22.26 2.17
N PRO A 10 9.50 -23.12 2.38
CA PRO A 10 8.15 -22.67 2.73
C PRO A 10 8.19 -21.77 3.96
N SER A 11 7.70 -20.55 3.84
CA SER A 11 7.57 -19.61 4.95
C SER A 11 6.13 -19.12 5.02
N VAL A 12 5.64 -18.88 6.23
CA VAL A 12 4.29 -18.38 6.45
C VAL A 12 4.37 -17.22 7.43
N PHE A 13 3.76 -16.10 7.07
CA PHE A 13 3.67 -14.93 7.95
C PHE A 13 2.37 -14.96 8.75
N ILE A 14 2.46 -14.61 10.03
CA ILE A 14 1.29 -14.33 10.86
C ILE A 14 1.08 -12.82 10.80
N ILE A 15 -0.04 -12.39 10.23
CA ILE A 15 -0.36 -10.98 9.96
C ILE A 15 -1.71 -10.66 10.59
N TYR A 16 -1.89 -9.42 11.05
CA TYR A 16 -3.20 -9.02 11.53
C TYR A 16 -4.19 -8.88 10.38
N GLU A 17 -5.44 -9.29 10.58
CA GLU A 17 -6.52 -9.15 9.57
C GLU A 17 -6.63 -7.73 8.98
N ASP A 18 -6.42 -6.70 9.79
CA ASP A 18 -6.46 -5.29 9.36
C ASP A 18 -5.20 -4.83 8.61
N GLN A 19 -4.17 -5.66 8.50
CA GLN A 19 -2.93 -5.33 7.78
C GLN A 19 -2.75 -6.15 6.50
N ASP A 20 -3.74 -6.96 6.13
CA ASP A 20 -3.63 -7.90 5.03
C ASP A 20 -3.33 -7.20 3.69
N CYS A 21 -4.02 -6.11 3.40
CA CYS A 21 -3.79 -5.34 2.17
C CYS A 21 -2.37 -4.74 2.11
N CYS A 22 -1.86 -4.25 3.24
CA CYS A 22 -0.51 -3.68 3.32
C CYS A 22 0.54 -4.77 3.10
N PHE A 23 0.29 -5.97 3.62
CA PHE A 23 1.16 -7.12 3.42
C PHE A 23 1.17 -7.58 1.96
N GLU A 24 0.02 -7.60 1.30
CA GLU A 24 -0.09 -7.93 -0.12
C GLU A 24 0.69 -6.95 -0.99
N GLU A 25 0.53 -5.65 -0.75
CA GLU A 25 1.27 -4.59 -1.45
C GLU A 25 2.78 -4.68 -1.20
N ALA A 26 3.19 -4.89 0.06
CA ALA A 26 4.60 -5.08 0.39
C ALA A 26 5.18 -6.32 -0.31
N SER A 27 4.42 -7.41 -0.36
CA SER A 27 4.81 -8.66 -1.01
C SER A 27 4.95 -8.50 -2.52
N ARG A 28 4.01 -7.78 -3.15
CA ARG A 28 4.05 -7.39 -4.56
C ARG A 28 5.30 -6.57 -4.89
N LEU A 29 5.56 -5.50 -4.14
CA LEU A 29 6.73 -4.63 -4.34
C LEU A 29 8.07 -5.37 -4.15
N ASN A 30 8.10 -6.38 -3.28
CA ASN A 30 9.29 -7.21 -3.07
C ASN A 30 9.43 -8.37 -4.08
N GLY A 31 8.47 -8.50 -5.00
CA GLY A 31 8.52 -9.51 -6.06
C GLY A 31 8.14 -10.92 -5.63
N ILE A 32 7.35 -11.03 -4.57
CA ILE A 32 6.86 -12.29 -3.99
C ILE A 32 5.35 -12.16 -3.71
N PRO A 33 4.51 -11.91 -4.74
CA PRO A 33 3.10 -11.55 -4.55
C PRO A 33 2.26 -12.65 -3.88
N TYR A 34 2.72 -13.90 -3.92
CA TYR A 34 2.02 -15.06 -3.39
C TYR A 34 2.60 -15.59 -2.08
N LEU A 35 3.28 -14.73 -1.32
CA LEU A 35 3.83 -15.06 -0.01
C LEU A 35 2.71 -15.57 0.93
N ARG A 36 2.90 -16.77 1.51
CA ARG A 36 1.89 -17.39 2.38
C ARG A 36 1.71 -16.59 3.67
N ARG A 37 0.46 -16.44 4.08
CA ARG A 37 0.09 -15.75 5.31
C ARG A 37 -1.13 -16.39 5.95
N VAL A 38 -1.18 -16.29 7.28
CA VAL A 38 -2.38 -16.56 8.08
C VAL A 38 -2.76 -15.28 8.81
N LEU A 39 -4.06 -15.10 9.01
CA LEU A 39 -4.59 -13.88 9.61
C LEU A 39 -4.92 -14.13 11.08
N CYS A 40 -4.30 -13.35 11.96
CA CYS A 40 -4.63 -13.30 13.38
C CYS A 40 -5.49 -12.07 13.69
N SER A 41 -6.29 -12.18 14.74
CA SER A 41 -7.07 -11.05 15.24
C SER A 41 -6.23 -10.16 16.15
N ARG A 42 -6.47 -8.85 16.07
CA ARG A 42 -5.94 -7.90 17.05
C ARG A 42 -6.83 -7.78 18.30
N THR A 43 -8.08 -8.24 18.23
CA THR A 43 -9.09 -8.03 19.28
C THR A 43 -9.40 -9.29 20.08
N ILE A 44 -9.17 -10.48 19.52
CA ILE A 44 -9.39 -11.75 20.20
C ILE A 44 -8.14 -12.10 21.01
N PRO A 45 -8.27 -12.55 22.27
CA PRO A 45 -7.14 -13.05 23.05
C PRO A 45 -6.39 -14.17 22.34
N GLY A 46 -5.05 -14.13 22.42
CA GLY A 46 -4.18 -15.08 21.70
C GLY A 46 -4.56 -16.56 21.85
N PRO A 47 -4.81 -17.10 23.06
CA PRO A 47 -5.20 -18.51 23.22
C PRO A 47 -6.45 -18.91 22.44
N GLU A 48 -7.44 -18.01 22.35
CA GLU A 48 -8.70 -18.25 21.65
C GLU A 48 -8.55 -18.04 20.14
N ASP A 49 -7.71 -17.09 19.73
CA ASP A 49 -7.48 -16.78 18.32
C ASP A 49 -6.64 -17.86 17.62
N ILE A 50 -5.70 -18.50 18.33
CA ILE A 50 -4.83 -19.56 17.78
C ILE A 50 -5.65 -20.68 17.14
N GLU A 51 -6.76 -21.10 17.75
CA GLU A 51 -7.60 -22.17 17.22
C GLU A 51 -8.19 -21.84 15.84
N ARG A 52 -8.30 -20.56 15.48
CA ARG A 52 -8.85 -20.12 14.19
C ARG A 52 -7.90 -20.32 13.02
N TRP A 53 -6.58 -20.29 13.25
CA TRP A 53 -5.59 -20.24 12.16
C TRP A 53 -4.41 -21.22 12.30
N ILE A 54 -4.27 -21.92 13.44
CA ILE A 54 -3.12 -22.81 13.68
C ILE A 54 -3.02 -23.96 12.68
N ASP A 55 -4.16 -24.56 12.31
CA ASP A 55 -4.19 -25.66 11.36
C ASP A 55 -3.77 -25.18 9.96
N ASP A 56 -4.23 -23.99 9.55
CA ASP A 56 -3.84 -23.37 8.29
C ASP A 56 -2.35 -23.03 8.26
N LEU A 57 -1.79 -22.57 9.39
CA LEU A 57 -0.35 -22.31 9.53
C LEU A 57 0.44 -23.60 9.32
N VAL A 58 0.10 -24.67 10.05
CA VAL A 58 0.81 -25.95 9.97
C VAL A 58 0.71 -26.54 8.57
N MET A 59 -0.50 -26.55 7.98
CA MET A 59 -0.72 -27.05 6.63
C MET A 59 0.06 -26.24 5.58
N SER A 60 0.14 -24.91 5.76
CA SER A 60 0.90 -24.02 4.88
C SER A 60 2.42 -24.18 5.03
N LEU A 61 2.92 -24.67 6.17
CA LEU A 61 4.34 -24.97 6.35
C LEU A 61 4.73 -26.34 5.78
N VAL A 62 3.82 -27.33 5.85
CA VAL A 62 4.11 -28.72 5.41
C VAL A 62 3.94 -28.90 3.90
N LYS A 63 3.03 -28.14 3.26
CA LYS A 63 2.84 -28.22 1.81
C LYS A 63 4.06 -27.65 1.06
N PRO A 64 4.54 -28.30 -0.01
CA PRO A 64 5.59 -27.73 -0.84
C PRO A 64 5.12 -26.43 -1.52
N LEU A 65 6.05 -25.56 -1.89
CA LEU A 65 5.74 -24.36 -2.67
C LEU A 65 5.14 -24.73 -4.03
N SER A 66 4.03 -24.11 -4.37
CA SER A 66 3.40 -24.16 -5.69
C SER A 66 4.22 -23.38 -6.72
N ASP A 67 3.93 -23.57 -8.00
CA ASP A 67 4.65 -22.90 -9.07
C ASP A 67 4.43 -21.38 -9.06
N LYS A 68 3.27 -20.90 -8.60
CA LYS A 68 2.99 -19.48 -8.41
C LYS A 68 3.80 -18.86 -7.28
N GLU A 69 3.98 -19.59 -6.18
CA GLU A 69 4.77 -19.12 -5.04
C GLU A 69 6.27 -19.13 -5.34
N LYS A 70 6.70 -20.01 -6.26
CA LYS A 70 8.05 -19.99 -6.83
C LYS A 70 8.22 -18.93 -7.90
N ALA A 71 7.13 -18.43 -8.48
CA ALA A 71 7.18 -17.38 -9.50
C ALA A 71 7.61 -16.07 -8.82
N GLY A 72 8.88 -15.75 -8.96
CA GLY A 72 9.43 -14.45 -8.59
C GLY A 72 9.46 -13.49 -9.77
N GLY A 73 9.71 -12.23 -9.48
CA GLY A 73 9.91 -11.20 -10.49
C GLY A 73 9.90 -9.84 -9.82
N LYS A 74 10.61 -8.85 -10.36
CA LYS A 74 10.46 -7.49 -9.83
C LYS A 74 9.11 -6.96 -10.32
N TRP A 75 8.24 -6.57 -9.40
CA TRP A 75 7.09 -5.76 -9.80
C TRP A 75 7.64 -4.41 -10.27
N GLU A 76 7.57 -4.18 -11.58
CA GLU A 76 7.88 -2.88 -12.16
C GLU A 76 6.57 -2.14 -12.33
N GLU A 77 6.34 -1.15 -11.47
CA GLU A 77 5.27 -0.20 -11.68
C GLU A 77 5.54 0.51 -13.02
N PRO A 78 4.55 0.62 -13.92
CA PRO A 78 4.74 1.34 -15.17
C PRO A 78 5.17 2.78 -14.88
N ASP A 79 6.44 3.12 -15.14
CA ASP A 79 6.96 4.47 -14.97
C ASP A 79 6.45 5.36 -16.12
N LYS A 80 5.23 5.85 -15.95
CA LYS A 80 4.69 6.91 -16.79
C LYS A 80 5.33 8.22 -16.35
N ARG A 81 6.30 8.70 -17.15
CA ARG A 81 6.93 10.02 -16.96
C ARG A 81 5.92 11.18 -16.89
N VAL A 82 4.74 11.00 -17.46
CA VAL A 82 3.62 11.94 -17.40
C VAL A 82 2.44 11.24 -16.74
N LEU A 83 2.04 11.72 -15.55
CA LEU A 83 0.92 11.17 -14.78
C LEU A 83 -0.43 11.71 -15.26
N PHE A 84 -0.45 12.96 -15.74
CA PHE A 84 -1.65 13.68 -16.10
C PHE A 84 -1.37 14.75 -17.18
N GLU A 85 -2.31 14.93 -18.12
CA GLU A 85 -2.34 16.01 -19.10
C GLU A 85 -3.73 16.66 -19.08
N GLY A 86 -3.79 17.98 -18.94
CA GLY A 86 -5.05 18.74 -18.87
C GLY A 86 -4.84 20.19 -18.44
N SER A 87 -5.89 20.85 -17.94
CA SER A 87 -5.80 22.22 -17.42
C SER A 87 -5.19 22.28 -16.02
N LEU A 88 -4.90 23.50 -15.53
CA LEU A 88 -4.37 23.69 -14.17
C LEU A 88 -5.42 23.31 -13.12
N GLU A 89 -6.69 23.56 -13.40
CA GLU A 89 -7.83 23.18 -12.57
C GLU A 89 -7.98 21.64 -12.52
N ASP A 90 -7.89 20.99 -13.67
CA ASP A 90 -7.96 19.52 -13.73
C ASP A 90 -6.78 18.87 -12.99
N ALA A 91 -5.61 19.50 -13.01
CA ALA A 91 -4.45 19.03 -12.26
C ALA A 91 -4.73 19.08 -10.74
N GLU A 92 -5.37 20.13 -10.23
CA GLU A 92 -5.76 20.20 -8.81
C GLU A 92 -6.74 19.07 -8.46
N GLU A 93 -7.76 18.82 -9.28
CA GLU A 93 -8.69 17.72 -9.05
C GLU A 93 -8.00 16.36 -9.10
N PHE A 94 -7.10 16.15 -10.07
CA PHE A 94 -6.34 14.92 -10.23
C PHE A 94 -5.45 14.62 -9.01
N TYR A 95 -4.69 15.61 -8.53
CA TYR A 95 -3.77 15.40 -7.41
C TYR A 95 -4.45 15.37 -6.02
N ASN A 96 -5.69 15.86 -5.90
CA ASN A 96 -6.49 15.75 -4.67
C ASN A 96 -7.37 14.48 -4.62
N GLN A 97 -7.17 13.53 -5.55
CA GLN A 97 -7.85 12.24 -5.51
C GLN A 97 -7.60 11.50 -4.19
N THR A 98 -8.66 10.88 -3.69
CA THR A 98 -8.60 10.04 -2.50
C THR A 98 -9.02 8.62 -2.83
N MET A 99 -8.44 7.66 -2.13
CA MET A 99 -8.88 6.27 -2.13
C MET A 99 -9.34 5.90 -0.73
N MET A 100 -10.36 5.05 -0.65
CA MET A 100 -10.80 4.48 0.61
C MET A 100 -10.03 3.20 0.87
N VAL A 101 -9.43 3.09 2.05
CA VAL A 101 -8.72 1.88 2.49
C VAL A 101 -9.55 1.25 3.61
N PRO A 102 -10.34 0.18 3.34
CA PRO A 102 -11.26 -0.40 4.31
C PRO A 102 -10.59 -0.83 5.62
N SER A 103 -9.38 -1.36 5.50
CA SER A 103 -8.54 -1.81 6.61
C SER A 103 -7.99 -0.68 7.50
N LEU A 104 -7.94 0.55 6.99
CA LEU A 104 -7.48 1.74 7.73
C LEU A 104 -8.66 2.60 8.18
N GLY A 105 -9.70 1.96 8.74
CA GLY A 105 -10.88 2.66 9.26
C GLY A 105 -11.73 3.33 8.18
N ASN A 106 -11.54 2.97 6.91
CA ASN A 106 -12.29 3.49 5.76
C ASN A 106 -12.27 5.02 5.65
N VAL A 107 -11.12 5.64 5.97
CA VAL A 107 -10.92 7.08 5.83
C VAL A 107 -10.35 7.43 4.45
N PRO A 108 -10.64 8.62 3.90
CA PRO A 108 -10.06 9.05 2.63
C PRO A 108 -8.54 9.18 2.76
N PHE A 109 -7.81 8.39 1.97
CA PHE A 109 -6.36 8.47 1.88
C PHE A 109 -5.97 9.19 0.60
N SER A 110 -5.09 10.19 0.68
CA SER A 110 -4.64 10.93 -0.51
C SER A 110 -3.77 10.02 -1.38
N VAL A 111 -4.09 9.96 -2.68
CA VAL A 111 -3.39 9.05 -3.60
C VAL A 111 -2.01 9.60 -3.98
N TYR A 112 -1.90 10.92 -4.17
CA TYR A 112 -0.71 11.56 -4.74
C TYR A 112 -0.05 12.61 -3.82
N SER A 113 -0.65 12.93 -2.68
CA SER A 113 -0.14 13.94 -1.74
C SER A 113 0.04 13.38 -0.33
N ASP A 114 0.67 14.15 0.54
CA ASP A 114 0.84 13.89 1.96
C ASP A 114 -0.42 14.18 2.80
N GLY A 115 -1.57 14.40 2.14
CA GLY A 115 -2.81 14.83 2.77
C GLY A 115 -2.98 16.34 2.83
N LEU A 116 -1.99 17.13 2.40
CA LEU A 116 -2.17 18.57 2.25
C LEU A 116 -2.83 18.89 0.90
N PRO A 117 -3.64 19.98 0.84
CA PRO A 117 -4.26 20.42 -0.41
C PRO A 117 -3.21 20.76 -1.46
N VAL A 118 -3.33 20.17 -2.65
CA VAL A 118 -2.49 20.53 -3.80
C VAL A 118 -3.12 21.74 -4.48
N ARG A 119 -2.35 22.83 -4.57
CA ARG A 119 -2.76 24.09 -5.21
C ARG A 119 -1.69 24.55 -6.20
N VAL A 120 -2.08 24.72 -7.46
CA VAL A 120 -1.19 25.23 -8.50
C VAL A 120 -1.00 26.75 -8.31
N PRO A 121 0.25 27.24 -8.27
CA PRO A 121 0.55 28.65 -8.03
C PRO A 121 0.42 29.48 -9.32
N THR A 122 -0.80 29.86 -9.70
CA THR A 122 -1.00 30.82 -10.80
C THR A 122 -0.55 32.22 -10.37
N GLU A 123 -0.13 33.07 -11.32
CA GLU A 123 0.36 34.43 -11.04
C GLU A 123 -0.64 35.25 -10.20
N GLU A 124 -1.93 35.20 -10.54
CA GLU A 124 -2.98 35.90 -9.79
C GLU A 124 -3.09 35.41 -8.34
N ARG A 125 -2.96 34.10 -8.12
CA ARG A 125 -3.03 33.49 -6.78
C ARG A 125 -1.78 33.82 -5.97
N VAL A 126 -0.62 33.81 -6.60
CA VAL A 126 0.66 34.22 -5.99
C VAL A 126 0.61 35.69 -5.61
N ALA A 127 0.15 36.58 -6.50
CA ALA A 127 -0.02 38.00 -6.20
C ALA A 127 -1.00 38.24 -5.05
N LYS A 128 -2.11 37.49 -4.99
CA LYS A 128 -3.07 37.54 -3.87
C LYS A 128 -2.44 37.07 -2.55
N MET A 129 -1.64 36.01 -2.59
CA MET A 129 -0.91 35.49 -1.42
C MET A 129 0.13 36.50 -0.92
N LEU A 130 0.88 37.13 -1.83
CA LEU A 130 1.97 38.05 -1.51
C LEU A 130 1.50 39.45 -1.09
N LYS A 131 0.25 39.84 -1.38
CA LYS A 131 -0.33 41.15 -0.99
C LYS A 131 -0.25 41.45 0.51
N GLY A 132 -0.20 40.43 1.36
CA GLY A 132 -0.05 40.57 2.81
C GLY A 132 1.40 40.56 3.31
N THR A 133 2.38 40.47 2.41
CA THR A 133 3.79 40.27 2.73
C THR A 133 4.65 41.42 2.22
N SER A 134 5.87 41.56 2.74
CA SER A 134 6.85 42.55 2.26
C SER A 134 7.52 42.16 0.94
N HIS A 135 7.21 40.98 0.41
CA HIS A 135 7.81 40.45 -0.81
C HIS A 135 7.03 40.94 -2.04
N LYS A 136 7.76 41.23 -3.11
CA LYS A 136 7.15 41.65 -4.39
C LYS A 136 6.52 40.43 -5.08
N PRO A 137 5.39 40.62 -5.81
CA PRO A 137 4.74 39.57 -6.60
C PRO A 137 5.67 38.92 -7.61
#